data_AF-A0AA48HPC2-F1
#
_entry.id   AF-A0AA48HPC2-F1
#
_cell.length_a   1.000
_cell.length_b   1.000
_cell.length_c   1.000
_cell.angle_alpha   90.00
_cell.angle_beta   90.00
_cell.angle_gamma   90.00
#
_symmetry.space_group_name_H-M   'P 1'
#
loop_
_entity.id
_entity.type
_entity.pdbx_description
1 polymer ?
#
loop_
_entity_poly.entity_id
_entity_poly.type
_entity_poly.pdbx_seq_one_letter_code
_entity_poly.pdbx_strand_id
1 'polypeptide(L)'
;MKKIVFVVILLITGIMSAQKNIYENIRFDQLTSNHKVLAIIPFIAHLELEETVDSEDLKILAEKEGYAVQNALETYFSKRKKRKKFNVDFQNINNTNAILAQNDIDYTNIDTYTTKELCEVLDVDGIISGNLNLNILLSEGVPTDFSILDYFSGNANYGRIGVKISDGETGKLLWKYENAISKKTGKNTTELIDKMMKTASRKFPYDREKRKNRN
;
A
#
# COMPACT_ATOMS: atom_id res chain seq x y z
N MET A 1 1.27 -45.47 -27.88
CA MET A 1 2.26 -44.45 -27.46
C MET A 1 1.76 -43.01 -27.63
N LYS A 2 1.09 -42.62 -28.74
CA LYS A 2 0.57 -41.26 -28.96
C LYS A 2 -0.42 -40.75 -27.89
N LYS A 3 -1.23 -41.63 -27.27
CA LYS A 3 -2.21 -41.27 -26.22
C LYS A 3 -1.55 -40.92 -24.87
N ILE A 4 -0.37 -41.48 -24.57
CA ILE A 4 0.35 -41.22 -23.31
C ILE A 4 1.07 -39.86 -23.38
N VAL A 5 1.62 -39.51 -24.55
CA VAL A 5 2.26 -38.21 -24.80
C VAL A 5 1.26 -37.06 -24.62
N PHE A 6 0.00 -37.24 -25.02
CA PHE A 6 -1.05 -36.23 -24.86
C PHE A 6 -1.43 -35.98 -23.40
N VAL A 7 -1.41 -37.02 -22.55
CA VAL A 7 -1.69 -36.89 -21.10
C VAL A 7 -0.54 -36.20 -20.36
N VAL A 8 0.71 -36.45 -20.75
CA VAL A 8 1.89 -35.80 -20.16
C VAL A 8 1.95 -34.31 -20.50
N ILE A 9 1.57 -33.92 -21.73
CA ILE A 9 1.49 -32.51 -22.14
C ILE A 9 0.40 -31.75 -21.38
N LEU A 10 -0.73 -32.40 -21.08
CA LEU A 10 -1.85 -31.80 -20.33
C LEU A 10 -1.54 -31.59 -18.84
N LEU A 11 -0.60 -32.36 -18.27
CA LEU A 11 -0.14 -32.24 -16.89
C LEU A 11 0.88 -31.11 -16.67
N ILE A 12 1.59 -30.70 -17.72
CA ILE A 12 2.60 -29.62 -17.65
C ILE A 12 1.96 -28.23 -17.70
N THR A 13 0.75 -28.09 -18.26
CA THR A 13 0.03 -26.79 -18.33
C THR A 13 -0.59 -26.36 -16.99
N GLY A 14 -0.47 -27.15 -15.93
CA GLY A 14 -1.05 -26.86 -14.61
C GLY A 14 -0.25 -25.91 -13.73
N ILE A 15 0.98 -25.55 -14.10
CA ILE A 15 1.83 -24.64 -13.30
C ILE A 15 1.70 -23.22 -13.86
N MET A 16 0.46 -22.69 -13.90
CA MET A 16 0.29 -21.25 -13.97
C MET A 16 0.81 -20.68 -12.65
N SER A 17 2.04 -20.20 -12.66
CA SER A 17 2.65 -19.46 -11.56
C SER A 17 1.73 -18.30 -11.18
N ALA A 18 0.99 -18.45 -10.09
CA ALA A 18 0.31 -17.33 -9.46
C ALA A 18 1.39 -16.29 -9.12
N GLN A 19 1.39 -15.18 -9.86
CA GLN A 19 2.34 -14.09 -9.68
C GLN A 19 2.33 -13.72 -8.20
N LYS A 20 3.45 -13.96 -7.50
CA LYS A 20 3.60 -13.64 -6.08
C LYS A 20 3.68 -12.12 -5.98
N ASN A 21 2.52 -11.48 -5.94
CA ASN A 21 2.40 -10.04 -5.69
C ASN A 21 2.87 -9.64 -4.29
N ILE A 22 3.26 -10.61 -3.45
CA ILE A 22 3.66 -10.43 -2.06
C ILE A 22 5.10 -10.91 -1.90
N TYR A 23 5.94 -10.01 -1.41
CA TYR A 23 7.25 -10.29 -0.87
C TYR A 23 7.18 -10.26 0.67
N GLU A 24 7.88 -11.17 1.31
CA GLU A 24 8.11 -11.17 2.75
C GLU A 24 9.58 -11.54 3.02
N ASN A 25 10.21 -10.79 3.91
CA ASN A 25 11.61 -11.02 4.27
C ASN A 25 11.75 -12.36 5.00
N ILE A 26 12.77 -13.15 4.64
CA ILE A 26 13.06 -14.43 5.29
C ILE A 26 13.37 -14.31 6.79
N ARG A 27 13.86 -13.15 7.23
CA ARG A 27 14.18 -12.84 8.64
C ARG A 27 13.10 -12.00 9.31
N PHE A 28 11.90 -11.93 8.74
CA PHE A 28 10.80 -11.09 9.26
C PHE A 28 10.60 -11.29 10.76
N ASP A 29 10.38 -12.52 11.21
CA ASP A 29 10.05 -12.79 12.62
C ASP A 29 11.17 -12.39 13.59
N GLN A 30 12.43 -12.46 13.13
CA GLN A 30 13.59 -12.01 13.92
C GLN A 30 13.63 -10.49 14.02
N LEU A 31 13.51 -9.81 12.87
CA LEU A 31 13.59 -8.34 12.78
C LEU A 31 12.43 -7.68 13.54
N THR A 32 11.23 -8.25 13.45
CA THR A 32 10.02 -7.64 14.03
C THR A 32 9.66 -8.19 15.42
N SER A 33 10.56 -8.92 16.07
CA SER A 33 10.26 -9.61 17.33
C SER A 33 9.80 -8.65 18.44
N ASN A 34 10.40 -7.45 18.47
CA ASN A 34 10.18 -6.40 19.46
C ASN A 34 9.31 -5.24 18.96
N HIS A 35 8.83 -5.27 17.71
CA HIS A 35 8.02 -4.19 17.15
C HIS A 35 6.72 -4.02 17.94
N LYS A 36 6.40 -2.77 18.27
CA LYS A 36 5.20 -2.35 18.97
C LYS A 36 4.40 -1.33 18.18
N VAL A 37 5.04 -0.38 17.50
CA VAL A 37 4.38 0.73 16.81
C VAL A 37 4.90 0.88 15.39
N LEU A 38 3.99 0.99 14.43
CA LEU A 38 4.29 1.37 13.05
C LEU A 38 3.65 2.71 12.71
N ALA A 39 4.34 3.57 11.96
CA ALA A 39 3.73 4.75 11.35
C ALA A 39 3.30 4.47 9.91
N ILE A 40 2.31 5.20 9.42
CA ILE A 40 1.92 5.22 8.00
C ILE A 40 2.27 6.60 7.49
N ILE A 41 3.18 6.71 6.55
CA ILE A 41 3.56 8.01 5.95
C ILE A 41 2.75 8.27 4.67
N PRO A 42 2.69 9.52 4.18
CA PRO A 42 2.05 9.84 2.90
C PRO A 42 2.62 9.00 1.76
N PHE A 43 1.75 8.52 0.87
CA PHE A 43 2.16 7.70 -0.28
C PHE A 43 2.61 8.59 -1.44
N ILE A 44 3.68 8.19 -2.14
CA ILE A 44 4.13 8.92 -3.33
C ILE A 44 3.25 8.54 -4.51
N ALA A 45 2.57 9.53 -5.08
CA ALA A 45 1.65 9.34 -6.19
C ALA A 45 2.24 9.93 -7.48
N HIS A 46 2.02 9.22 -8.57
CA HIS A 46 2.35 9.64 -9.93
C HIS A 46 1.07 9.60 -10.75
N LEU A 47 0.70 10.76 -11.31
CA LEU A 47 -0.52 10.93 -12.08
C LEU A 47 -0.19 11.05 -13.58
N GLU A 48 -0.81 10.17 -14.37
CA GLU A 48 -0.74 10.13 -15.83
C GLU A 48 -2.16 10.39 -16.38
N LEU A 49 -2.69 11.59 -16.11
CA LEU A 49 -4.04 11.98 -16.54
C LEU A 49 -4.05 12.24 -18.06
N GLU A 50 -5.15 11.88 -18.73
CA GLU A 50 -5.31 12.11 -20.18
C GLU A 50 -5.51 13.59 -20.54
N GLU A 51 -5.99 14.39 -19.58
CA GLU A 51 -6.22 15.82 -19.75
C GLU A 51 -4.95 16.64 -19.49
N THR A 52 -4.81 17.75 -20.21
CA THR A 52 -3.72 18.71 -19.99
C THR A 52 -3.96 19.51 -18.72
N VAL A 53 -3.55 18.96 -17.59
CA VAL A 53 -3.50 19.65 -16.29
C VAL A 53 -2.15 20.36 -16.15
N ASP A 54 -2.14 21.54 -15.55
CA ASP A 54 -0.88 22.24 -15.25
C ASP A 54 0.01 21.41 -14.32
N SER A 55 1.33 21.53 -14.50
CA SER A 55 2.30 20.74 -13.74
C SER A 55 2.23 20.97 -12.22
N GLU A 56 1.86 22.16 -11.77
CA GLU A 56 1.75 22.47 -10.35
C GLU A 56 0.45 21.90 -9.76
N ASP A 57 -0.65 22.00 -10.50
CA ASP A 57 -1.90 21.36 -10.14
C ASP A 57 -1.73 19.83 -10.05
N LEU A 58 -0.99 19.21 -10.97
CA LEU A 58 -0.69 17.77 -10.91
C LEU A 58 0.03 17.35 -9.63
N LYS A 59 0.95 18.16 -9.10
CA LYS A 59 1.63 17.86 -7.84
C LYS A 59 0.67 17.91 -6.66
N ILE A 60 -0.17 18.95 -6.60
CA ILE A 60 -1.18 19.11 -5.55
C ILE A 60 -2.17 17.93 -5.59
N LEU A 61 -2.55 17.48 -6.78
CA LEU A 61 -3.41 16.31 -6.96
C LEU A 61 -2.73 15.02 -6.50
N ALA A 62 -1.47 14.82 -6.88
CA ALA A 62 -0.68 13.65 -6.45
C ALA A 62 -0.55 13.61 -4.92
N GLU A 63 -0.23 14.74 -4.30
CA GLU A 63 -0.16 14.88 -2.85
C GLU A 63 -1.48 14.50 -2.17
N LYS A 64 -2.61 15.01 -2.68
CA LYS A 64 -3.95 14.66 -2.17
C LYS A 64 -4.24 13.17 -2.26
N GLU A 65 -3.88 12.51 -3.38
CA GLU A 65 -4.02 11.06 -3.52
C GLU A 65 -3.15 10.29 -2.53
N GLY A 66 -1.91 10.76 -2.30
CA GLY A 66 -0.98 10.22 -1.32
C GLY A 66 -1.54 10.22 0.10
N TYR A 67 -2.08 11.36 0.54
CA TYR A 67 -2.76 11.49 1.84
C TYR A 67 -4.07 10.68 1.90
N ALA A 68 -4.83 10.61 0.80
CA ALA A 68 -6.05 9.82 0.76
C ALA A 68 -5.77 8.33 1.00
N VAL A 69 -4.67 7.79 0.45
CA VAL A 69 -4.23 6.41 0.71
C VAL A 69 -3.80 6.22 2.16
N GLN A 70 -3.04 7.17 2.73
CA GLN A 70 -2.64 7.15 4.15
C GLN A 70 -3.87 7.08 5.08
N ASN A 71 -4.84 7.97 4.86
CA ASN A 71 -6.12 8.03 5.59
C ASN A 71 -6.92 6.71 5.48
N ALA A 72 -7.00 6.17 4.26
CA ALA A 72 -7.73 4.92 4.00
C ALA A 72 -7.06 3.71 4.68
N LEU A 73 -5.72 3.66 4.74
CA LEU A 73 -4.98 2.63 5.46
C LEU A 73 -5.18 2.74 6.98
N GLU A 74 -5.08 3.93 7.56
CA GLU A 74 -5.37 4.13 9.00
C GLU A 74 -6.80 3.66 9.35
N THR A 75 -7.77 4.04 8.52
CA THR A 75 -9.17 3.61 8.66
C THR A 75 -9.30 2.09 8.61
N TYR A 76 -8.63 1.44 7.65
CA TYR A 76 -8.62 -0.02 7.53
C TYR A 76 -8.04 -0.69 8.78
N PHE A 77 -6.86 -0.23 9.22
CA PHE A 77 -6.17 -0.80 10.37
C PHE A 77 -6.95 -0.57 11.67
N SER A 78 -7.56 0.60 11.85
CA SER A 78 -8.43 0.91 13.00
C SER A 78 -9.64 0.00 13.07
N LYS A 79 -10.34 -0.24 11.95
CA LYS A 79 -11.47 -1.18 11.87
C LYS A 79 -11.05 -2.61 12.23
N ARG A 80 -9.85 -3.03 11.84
CA ARG A 80 -9.34 -4.39 12.08
C ARG A 80 -8.69 -4.57 13.46
N LYS A 81 -8.12 -3.51 14.04
CA LYS A 81 -7.64 -3.47 15.44
C LYS A 81 -8.76 -3.70 16.44
N LYS A 82 -9.96 -3.14 16.21
CA LYS A 82 -11.16 -3.43 17.02
C LYS A 82 -11.49 -4.93 17.11
N ARG A 83 -11.02 -5.73 16.16
CA ARG A 83 -11.17 -7.19 16.12
C ARG A 83 -9.95 -7.94 16.70
N LYS A 84 -9.05 -7.24 17.40
CA LYS A 84 -7.81 -7.74 18.02
C LYS A 84 -6.89 -8.51 17.06
N LYS A 85 -6.81 -8.12 15.79
CA LYS A 85 -6.08 -8.90 14.77
C LYS A 85 -4.60 -8.53 14.56
N PHE A 86 -4.06 -7.50 15.23
CA PHE A 86 -2.66 -7.08 15.02
C PHE A 86 -1.80 -7.21 16.28
N ASN A 87 -0.52 -7.50 16.08
CA ASN A 87 0.51 -7.55 17.13
C ASN A 87 1.21 -6.22 17.39
N VAL A 88 0.92 -5.20 16.58
CA VAL A 88 1.45 -3.85 16.67
C VAL A 88 0.30 -2.86 16.73
N ASP A 89 0.59 -1.70 17.28
CA ASP A 89 -0.20 -0.49 17.18
C ASP A 89 0.24 0.33 15.96
N PHE A 90 -0.64 1.21 15.52
CA PHE A 90 -0.37 2.16 14.45
C PHE A 90 -0.40 3.56 15.03
N GLN A 91 0.64 4.34 14.76
CA GLN A 91 0.68 5.75 15.11
C GLN A 91 -0.48 6.47 14.41
N ASN A 92 -1.12 7.41 15.10
CA ASN A 92 -2.18 8.21 14.49
C ASN A 92 -1.57 9.11 13.41
N ILE A 93 -2.21 9.16 12.24
CA ILE A 93 -1.65 9.85 11.07
C ILE A 93 -1.60 11.37 11.24
N ASN A 94 -2.47 11.98 12.05
CA ASN A 94 -2.36 13.41 12.35
C ASN A 94 -1.09 13.70 13.15
N ASN A 95 -0.75 12.82 14.09
CA ASN A 95 0.53 12.91 14.82
C ASN A 95 1.71 12.65 13.88
N THR A 96 1.64 11.62 13.03
CA THR A 96 2.69 11.34 12.03
C THR A 96 2.96 12.57 11.17
N ASN A 97 1.91 13.16 10.57
CA ASN A 97 2.05 14.31 9.70
C ASN A 97 2.52 15.57 10.45
N ALA A 98 2.07 15.76 11.69
CA ALA A 98 2.54 16.87 12.52
C ALA A 98 4.03 16.72 12.89
N ILE A 99 4.49 15.51 13.24
CA ILE A 99 5.90 15.25 13.55
C ILE A 99 6.77 15.45 12.32
N LEU A 100 6.35 14.96 11.14
CA LEU A 100 7.07 15.20 9.88
C LEU A 100 7.19 16.70 9.61
N ALA A 101 6.08 17.44 9.68
CA ALA A 101 6.08 18.88 9.43
C ALA A 101 6.93 19.67 10.44
N GLN A 102 6.96 19.27 11.71
CA GLN A 102 7.82 19.87 12.74
C GLN A 102 9.32 19.66 12.49
N ASN A 103 9.68 18.70 11.64
CA ASN A 103 11.06 18.39 11.26
C ASN A 103 11.35 18.82 9.80
N ASP A 104 10.55 19.73 9.25
CA ASP A 104 10.67 20.22 7.86
C ASP A 104 10.62 19.10 6.80
N ILE A 105 9.91 18.01 7.12
CA ILE A 105 9.66 16.89 6.21
C ILE A 105 8.24 17.05 5.64
N ASP A 106 8.16 17.25 4.33
CA ASP A 106 6.91 17.42 3.60
C ASP A 106 6.81 16.42 2.43
N TYR A 107 5.73 16.50 1.69
CA TYR A 107 5.47 15.58 0.57
C TYR A 107 6.54 15.62 -0.52
N THR A 108 7.21 16.76 -0.70
CA THR A 108 8.18 17.00 -1.78
C THR A 108 9.57 16.49 -1.46
N ASN A 109 9.89 16.31 -0.18
CA ASN A 109 11.22 15.89 0.26
C ASN A 109 11.25 14.58 1.07
N ILE A 110 10.10 14.00 1.43
CA ILE A 110 10.03 12.80 2.28
C ILE A 110 10.78 11.59 1.69
N ASP A 111 10.91 11.52 0.37
CA ASP A 111 11.63 10.46 -0.34
C ASP A 111 13.16 10.61 -0.33
N THR A 112 13.67 11.76 0.11
CA THR A 112 15.11 12.02 0.30
C THR A 112 15.64 11.42 1.60
N TYR A 113 14.77 11.09 2.55
CA TYR A 113 15.12 10.49 3.83
C TYR A 113 15.13 8.96 3.75
N THR A 114 16.07 8.36 4.47
CA THR A 114 16.10 6.91 4.65
C THR A 114 14.96 6.44 5.55
N THR A 115 14.60 5.17 5.44
CA THR A 115 13.64 4.54 6.36
C THR A 115 14.05 4.69 7.82
N LYS A 116 15.35 4.60 8.10
CA LYS A 116 15.87 4.71 9.47
C LYS A 116 15.67 6.12 10.03
N GLU A 117 16.06 7.14 9.26
CA GLU A 117 15.86 8.54 9.66
C GLU A 117 14.38 8.86 9.89
N LEU A 118 13.49 8.41 8.99
CA LEU A 118 12.05 8.59 9.17
C LEU A 118 11.52 7.90 10.42
N CYS A 119 11.97 6.67 10.72
CA CYS A 119 11.57 5.97 11.93
C CYS A 119 12.09 6.63 13.21
N GLU A 120 13.31 7.17 13.19
CA GLU A 120 13.91 7.91 14.30
C GLU A 120 13.15 9.21 14.57
N VAL A 121 12.83 9.98 13.52
CA VAL A 121 12.03 11.22 13.64
C VAL A 121 10.63 10.93 14.18
N LEU A 122 10.00 9.85 13.70
CA LEU A 122 8.64 9.48 14.06
C LEU A 122 8.51 8.73 15.40
N ASP A 123 9.63 8.31 16.00
CA ASP A 123 9.68 7.43 17.18
C ASP A 123 8.85 6.14 17.01
N VAL A 124 9.15 5.38 15.94
CA VAL A 124 8.44 4.12 15.61
C VAL A 124 9.40 3.00 15.22
N ASP A 125 8.94 1.74 15.36
CA ASP A 125 9.75 0.56 15.03
C ASP A 125 9.79 0.27 13.52
N GLY A 126 8.91 0.89 12.74
CA GLY A 126 8.84 0.70 11.30
C GLY A 126 7.81 1.60 10.64
N ILE A 127 7.91 1.71 9.32
CA ILE A 127 7.01 2.53 8.52
C ILE A 127 6.27 1.71 7.48
N ILE A 128 5.02 2.08 7.26
CA ILE A 128 4.20 1.70 6.12
C ILE A 128 4.24 2.85 5.14
N SER A 129 4.69 2.55 3.93
CA SER A 129 4.87 3.52 2.85
C SER A 129 4.56 2.85 1.52
N GLY A 130 4.65 3.60 0.43
CA GLY A 130 4.38 3.02 -0.87
C GLY A 130 4.23 4.04 -1.98
N ASN A 131 4.00 3.50 -3.18
CA ASN A 131 3.86 4.28 -4.39
C ASN A 131 2.52 3.97 -5.05
N LEU A 132 1.98 4.96 -5.73
CA LEU A 132 0.69 4.90 -6.42
C LEU A 132 0.88 5.50 -7.80
N ASN A 133 0.63 4.72 -8.85
CA ASN A 133 0.56 5.22 -10.22
C ASN A 133 -0.90 5.19 -10.64
N LEU A 134 -1.42 6.31 -11.10
CA LEU A 134 -2.82 6.46 -11.48
C LEU A 134 -2.95 7.22 -12.80
N ASN A 135 -3.93 6.81 -13.60
CA ASN A 135 -4.38 7.58 -14.76
C ASN A 135 -5.76 8.23 -14.53
N ILE A 136 -6.29 8.13 -13.30
CA ILE A 136 -7.55 8.71 -12.85
C ILE A 136 -7.40 9.22 -11.42
N LEU A 137 -8.26 10.15 -10.99
CA LEU A 137 -8.35 10.57 -9.59
C LEU A 137 -9.32 9.65 -8.83
N LEU A 138 -8.97 9.28 -7.60
CA LEU A 138 -9.74 8.37 -6.75
C LEU A 138 -10.19 9.02 -5.44
N SER A 139 -9.49 10.07 -5.02
CA SER A 139 -9.79 10.83 -3.81
C SER A 139 -11.03 11.71 -3.98
N GLU A 140 -11.91 11.69 -2.98
CA GLU A 140 -13.10 12.55 -2.95
C GLU A 140 -12.68 13.99 -2.60
N GLY A 141 -13.20 14.99 -3.32
CA GLY A 141 -12.99 16.41 -2.99
C GLY A 141 -11.95 17.16 -3.83
N VAL A 142 -11.48 16.57 -4.93
CA VAL A 142 -10.79 17.32 -5.97
C VAL A 142 -11.81 17.92 -6.94
N PRO A 143 -11.81 19.26 -7.16
CA PRO A 143 -12.62 19.89 -8.19
C PRO A 143 -11.96 19.67 -9.55
N THR A 144 -12.08 18.47 -10.09
CA THR A 144 -11.82 18.20 -11.51
C THR A 144 -13.14 17.97 -12.22
N ASP A 145 -13.24 18.44 -13.45
CA ASP A 145 -14.37 18.16 -14.36
C ASP A 145 -14.58 16.64 -14.60
N PHE A 146 -13.61 15.82 -14.17
CA PHE A 146 -13.66 14.35 -14.18
C PHE A 146 -14.57 13.82 -13.06
N SER A 147 -15.76 13.39 -13.47
CA SER A 147 -16.78 12.83 -12.57
C SER A 147 -16.49 11.36 -12.29
N ILE A 148 -16.96 10.85 -11.15
CA ILE A 148 -17.08 9.40 -10.88
C ILE A 148 -17.82 8.67 -12.03
N LEU A 149 -18.59 9.38 -12.86
CA LEU A 149 -19.16 8.83 -14.09
C LEU A 149 -18.12 8.33 -15.10
N ASP A 150 -16.96 8.98 -15.23
CA ASP A 150 -15.91 8.58 -16.18
C ASP A 150 -15.19 7.29 -15.75
N TYR A 151 -15.23 6.99 -14.45
CA TYR A 151 -14.82 5.68 -13.89
C TYR A 151 -15.63 4.51 -14.47
N PHE A 152 -16.85 4.75 -14.94
CA PHE A 152 -17.70 3.70 -15.53
C PHE A 152 -17.53 3.58 -17.05
N SER A 153 -17.24 4.68 -17.76
CA SER A 153 -17.10 4.73 -19.22
C SER A 153 -15.69 4.39 -19.73
N GLY A 154 -14.64 4.56 -18.92
CA GLY A 154 -13.24 4.44 -19.35
C GLY A 154 -12.60 3.03 -19.37
N ASN A 155 -11.27 2.99 -19.51
CA ASN A 155 -10.42 1.79 -19.55
C ASN A 155 -10.56 0.88 -18.31
N ALA A 156 -10.20 -0.41 -18.42
CA ALA A 156 -10.29 -1.35 -17.28
C ALA A 156 -9.09 -1.25 -16.30
N ASN A 157 -7.99 -0.62 -16.72
CA ASN A 157 -6.76 -0.47 -15.96
C ASN A 157 -6.58 0.99 -15.54
N TYR A 158 -6.53 1.20 -14.23
CA TYR A 158 -6.45 2.51 -13.61
C TYR A 158 -5.09 2.81 -12.98
N GLY A 159 -4.14 1.89 -13.13
CA GLY A 159 -2.80 2.01 -12.59
C GLY A 159 -2.47 0.94 -11.55
N ARG A 160 -1.59 1.27 -10.61
CA ARG A 160 -1.00 0.32 -9.66
C ARG A 160 -0.70 0.98 -8.32
N ILE A 161 -0.95 0.24 -7.25
CA ILE A 161 -0.53 0.60 -5.91
C ILE A 161 0.46 -0.42 -5.38
N GLY A 162 1.54 0.06 -4.77
CA GLY A 162 2.49 -0.73 -4.01
C GLY A 162 2.51 -0.29 -2.57
N VAL A 163 2.28 -1.21 -1.64
CA VAL A 163 2.42 -0.99 -0.19
C VAL A 163 3.65 -1.74 0.30
N LYS A 164 4.54 -1.07 1.03
CA LYS A 164 5.72 -1.66 1.67
C LYS A 164 5.69 -1.42 3.18
N ILE A 165 6.27 -2.35 3.92
CA ILE A 165 6.60 -2.21 5.33
C ILE A 165 8.10 -2.36 5.46
N SER A 166 8.72 -1.40 6.11
CA SER A 166 10.16 -1.37 6.32
C SER A 166 10.49 -1.30 7.81
N ASP A 167 11.61 -1.91 8.17
CA ASP A 167 12.16 -1.98 9.52
C ASP A 167 12.86 -0.67 9.90
N GLY A 168 12.58 -0.13 11.10
CA GLY A 168 13.17 1.12 11.56
C GLY A 168 14.62 1.00 12.00
N GLU A 169 15.00 -0.11 12.63
CA GLU A 169 16.37 -0.30 13.13
C GLU A 169 17.37 -0.52 11.98
N THR A 170 16.99 -1.39 11.03
CA THR A 170 17.89 -1.84 9.94
C THR A 170 17.61 -1.20 8.59
N GLY A 171 16.48 -0.50 8.42
CA GLY A 171 16.03 0.05 7.13
C GLY A 171 15.57 -1.02 6.12
N LYS A 172 15.54 -2.30 6.50
CA LYS A 172 15.27 -3.40 5.57
C LYS A 172 13.80 -3.47 5.19
N LEU A 173 13.55 -3.83 3.93
CA LEU A 173 12.21 -4.19 3.46
C LEU A 173 11.75 -5.48 4.15
N LEU A 174 10.67 -5.39 4.92
CA LEU A 174 10.06 -6.51 5.64
C LEU A 174 9.00 -7.20 4.81
N TRP A 175 8.16 -6.41 4.13
CA TRP A 175 7.03 -6.91 3.36
C TRP A 175 6.65 -5.93 2.27
N LYS A 176 6.23 -6.45 1.12
CA LYS A 176 5.72 -5.62 0.01
C LYS A 176 4.54 -6.32 -0.65
N TYR A 177 3.52 -5.55 -0.99
CA TYR A 177 2.41 -5.98 -1.80
C TYR A 177 2.14 -5.01 -2.93
N GLU A 178 1.96 -5.53 -4.14
CA GLU A 178 1.53 -4.74 -5.29
C GLU A 178 0.19 -5.22 -5.81
N ASN A 179 -0.66 -4.28 -6.22
CA ASN A 179 -1.94 -4.60 -6.81
C ASN A 179 -2.25 -3.67 -7.97
N ALA A 180 -2.81 -4.23 -9.04
CA ALA A 180 -3.39 -3.43 -10.11
C ALA A 180 -4.69 -2.76 -9.64
N ILE A 181 -4.89 -1.53 -10.08
CA ILE A 181 -6.11 -0.77 -9.84
C ILE A 181 -6.97 -0.91 -11.09
N SER A 182 -8.23 -1.30 -10.90
CA SER A 182 -9.16 -1.57 -11.98
C SER A 182 -10.57 -1.23 -11.53
N LYS A 183 -11.55 -1.26 -12.45
CA LYS A 183 -12.98 -1.13 -12.15
C LYS A 183 -13.47 -2.02 -11.00
N LYS A 184 -12.82 -3.18 -10.79
CA LYS A 184 -13.20 -4.14 -9.74
C LYS A 184 -12.70 -3.74 -8.35
N THR A 185 -11.70 -2.85 -8.29
CA THR A 185 -10.98 -2.54 -7.05
C THR A 185 -11.72 -1.55 -6.15
N GLY A 186 -12.78 -0.87 -6.62
CA GLY A 186 -13.62 0.01 -5.79
C GLY A 186 -13.74 1.41 -6.35
N LYS A 187 -14.79 2.13 -5.95
CA LYS A 187 -15.16 3.42 -6.57
C LYS A 187 -14.38 4.63 -6.04
N ASN A 188 -13.70 4.49 -4.91
CA ASN A 188 -12.90 5.53 -4.28
C ASN A 188 -11.69 4.90 -3.55
N THR A 189 -10.79 5.75 -3.06
CA THR A 189 -9.56 5.34 -2.36
C THR A 189 -9.83 4.43 -1.16
N THR A 190 -10.90 4.67 -0.40
CA THR A 190 -11.24 3.84 0.77
C THR A 190 -11.65 2.42 0.37
N GLU A 191 -12.50 2.27 -0.65
CA GLU A 191 -12.89 0.95 -1.15
C GLU A 191 -11.71 0.21 -1.80
N LEU A 192 -10.86 0.92 -2.55
CA LEU A 192 -9.61 0.42 -3.11
C LEU A 192 -8.76 -0.22 -2.02
N ILE A 193 -8.45 0.53 -0.98
CA ILE A 193 -7.61 0.06 0.12
C ILE A 193 -8.29 -1.08 0.88
N ASP A 194 -9.59 -1.01 1.17
CA ASP A 194 -10.29 -2.07 1.89
C ASP A 194 -10.28 -3.40 1.12
N LYS A 195 -10.58 -3.40 -0.18
CA LYS A 195 -10.54 -4.62 -1.01
C LYS A 195 -9.12 -5.14 -1.21
N MET A 196 -8.17 -4.24 -1.47
CA MET A 196 -6.75 -4.56 -1.61
C MET A 196 -6.24 -5.22 -0.32
N MET A 197 -6.45 -4.58 0.82
CA MET A 197 -6.00 -5.06 2.11
C MET A 197 -6.79 -6.27 2.59
N LYS A 198 -8.07 -6.47 2.24
CA LYS A 198 -8.74 -7.77 2.49
C LYS A 198 -8.03 -8.94 1.82
N THR A 199 -7.52 -8.73 0.61
CA THR A 199 -6.72 -9.74 -0.11
C THR A 199 -5.33 -9.89 0.50
N ALA A 200 -4.65 -8.78 0.76
CA ALA A 200 -3.29 -8.77 1.30
C ALA A 200 -3.21 -9.23 2.77
N SER A 201 -4.22 -8.90 3.58
CA SER A 201 -4.27 -9.12 5.03
C SER A 201 -4.23 -10.59 5.43
N ARG A 202 -4.72 -11.50 4.59
CA ARG A 202 -4.54 -12.94 4.79
C ARG A 202 -3.06 -13.34 4.89
N LYS A 203 -2.18 -12.49 4.36
CA LYS A 203 -0.72 -12.66 4.33
C LYS A 203 0.00 -11.51 5.01
N PHE A 204 -0.72 -10.54 5.60
CA PHE A 204 -0.11 -9.41 6.28
C PHE A 204 0.64 -9.91 7.52
N PRO A 205 1.93 -9.57 7.64
CA PRO A 205 2.82 -10.34 8.50
C PRO A 205 2.66 -9.99 9.98
N TYR A 206 2.03 -8.85 10.30
CA TYR A 206 1.67 -8.46 11.68
C TYR A 206 0.29 -8.96 12.14
N ASP A 207 -0.41 -9.78 11.35
CA ASP A 207 -1.67 -10.40 11.76
C ASP A 207 -1.43 -11.48 12.85
N ARG A 208 -2.21 -11.42 13.94
CA ARG A 208 -2.10 -12.29 15.12
C ARG A 208 -2.25 -13.77 14.78
N GLU A 209 -3.22 -14.11 13.94
CA GLU A 209 -3.51 -15.51 13.58
C GLU A 209 -2.33 -16.09 12.80
N LYS A 210 -1.70 -15.30 11.94
CA LYS A 210 -0.52 -15.70 11.18
C LYS A 210 0.69 -15.95 12.10
N ARG A 211 0.95 -15.08 13.08
CA ARG A 211 2.04 -15.29 14.06
C ARG A 211 1.80 -16.53 14.92
N LYS A 212 0.55 -16.80 15.32
CA LYS A 212 0.20 -18.00 16.10
C LYS A 212 0.45 -19.30 15.31
N ASN A 213 0.22 -19.31 14.00
CA ASN A 213 0.45 -20.49 13.16
C ASN A 213 1.94 -20.74 12.80
N ARG A 214 2.85 -19.83 13.18
CA ARG A 214 4.30 -19.97 12.97
C ARG A 214 5.05 -20.57 14.16
N ASN A 215 4.47 -20.44 15.35
CA ASN A 215 4.98 -20.98 16.61
C ASN A 215 4.29 -22.31 16.92
#